data_AF-A0A8S0XJN7-F1
#
_entry.id   AF-A0A8S0XJN7-F1
#
_cell.length_a   1.000
_cell.length_b   1.000
_cell.length_c   1.000
_cell.angle_alpha   90.00
_cell.angle_beta   90.00
_cell.angle_gamma   90.00
#
_symmetry.space_group_name_H-M   'P 1'
#
loop_
_entity.id
_entity.type
_entity.pdbx_description
1 polymer ?
#
loop_
_entity_poly.entity_id
_entity_poly.type
_entity_poly.pdbx_seq_one_letter_code
_entity_poly.pdbx_strand_id
1 'polypeptide(L)'
;MQGKVKSTVMEVDECVHTLTESFEPFAPEARPGDQLLDHYADRLHFDERDPTQDRRPYLDELIAKARADPLTVLAATDGSVPQSNQYQAALAAIIYKGHRELKRTRYVSGRVTAPDAELNAISCAVRLAVKQANCQHIMVFTDSMGRAHRAVDPGVHSGQAFSLSVCRALQEWFEVDDFHRITFVYVPSALRWDIHGEAHKYVTELKARVGRHKTDNSIDALRSQAAHSVLDSWNSTFQDPTYRGSEFLELQQPDGQLLQPSYLNGGPWLSTFGHSITEFARVCRCITGHTPIGAYYRCFKINEPHGCTCSAALQSCQHILFRCRDRYSVHYPRFLGDIAAFMKYNPTVFGFNRDPSGVGQSLWAGLFLLLGDLW
;
A
#
# COMPACT_ATOMS: atom_id res chain seq x y z
N MET A 1 14.36 27.54 -12.30
CA MET A 1 15.32 26.55 -11.76
C MET A 1 14.51 25.39 -11.19
N GLN A 2 14.37 24.30 -11.93
CA GLN A 2 13.72 23.08 -11.42
C GLN A 2 14.65 22.47 -10.35
N GLY A 3 14.14 22.31 -9.13
CA GLY A 3 14.85 21.60 -8.07
C GLY A 3 15.08 20.14 -8.50
N LYS A 4 16.28 19.60 -8.26
CA LYS A 4 16.53 18.17 -8.45
C LYS A 4 15.50 17.37 -7.64
N VAL A 5 14.89 16.36 -8.26
CA VAL A 5 14.04 15.38 -7.57
C VAL A 5 14.86 14.79 -6.42
N LYS A 6 14.46 15.07 -5.18
CA LYS A 6 15.09 14.50 -3.99
C LYS A 6 14.51 13.11 -3.76
N SER A 7 15.29 12.21 -3.16
CA SER A 7 14.77 10.88 -2.80
C SER A 7 13.76 11.00 -1.66
N THR A 8 12.88 10.02 -1.52
CA THR A 8 11.93 9.94 -0.41
C THR A 8 12.62 9.94 0.96
N VAL A 9 13.84 9.40 1.06
CA VAL A 9 14.65 9.43 2.29
C VAL A 9 15.02 10.87 2.67
N MET A 10 15.42 11.68 1.69
CA MET A 10 15.79 13.08 1.93
C MET A 10 14.57 13.93 2.29
N GLU A 11 13.43 13.70 1.63
CA GLU A 11 12.19 14.43 1.95
C GLU A 11 11.64 14.06 3.34
N VAL A 12 11.77 12.81 3.77
CA VAL A 12 11.41 12.41 5.12
C VAL A 12 12.33 13.08 6.14
N ASP A 13 13.65 13.05 5.94
CA ASP A 13 14.63 13.70 6.83
C ASP A 13 14.32 15.19 7.04
N GLU A 14 13.95 15.89 5.98
CA GLU A 14 13.53 17.30 6.03
C GLU A 14 12.30 17.53 6.92
N CYS A 15 11.41 16.55 7.08
CA CYS A 15 10.19 16.64 7.87
C CYS A 15 10.23 15.86 9.20
N VAL A 16 11.29 15.11 9.51
CA VAL A 16 11.40 14.31 10.75
C VAL A 16 11.24 15.18 12.00
N HIS A 17 11.69 16.44 11.97
CA HIS A 17 11.52 17.37 13.09
C HIS A 17 10.04 17.68 13.44
N THR A 18 9.09 17.34 12.55
CA THR A 18 7.65 17.48 12.79
C THR A 18 7.00 16.21 13.36
N LEU A 19 7.73 15.10 13.41
CA LEU A 19 7.30 13.84 14.01
C LEU A 19 6.96 14.06 15.49
N THR A 20 5.78 13.63 15.90
CA THR A 20 5.35 13.71 17.30
C THR A 20 5.24 12.35 17.96
N GLU A 21 5.26 11.28 17.16
CA GLU A 21 5.22 9.91 17.63
C GLU A 21 6.48 9.58 18.45
N SER A 22 6.28 8.90 19.58
CA SER A 22 7.35 8.35 20.40
C SER A 22 7.48 6.85 20.18
N PHE A 23 8.72 6.37 20.07
CA PHE A 23 9.03 4.95 19.95
C PHE A 23 9.76 4.47 21.20
N GLU A 24 9.39 3.30 21.69
CA GLU A 24 10.08 2.59 22.77
C GLU A 24 10.58 1.25 22.20
N PRO A 25 11.68 1.25 21.43
CA PRO A 25 12.14 0.05 20.72
C PRO A 25 12.61 -1.08 21.66
N PHE A 26 12.91 -0.74 22.92
CA PHE A 26 13.36 -1.68 23.95
C PHE A 26 12.36 -1.80 25.11
N ALA A 27 11.10 -1.45 24.86
CA ALA A 27 10.02 -1.66 25.82
C ALA A 27 10.04 -3.12 26.31
N PRO A 28 9.86 -3.38 27.62
CA PRO A 28 9.83 -4.74 28.16
C PRO A 28 8.85 -5.64 27.41
N GLU A 29 7.67 -5.11 27.09
CA GLU A 29 6.60 -5.82 26.40
C GLU A 29 6.97 -6.24 24.97
N ALA A 30 8.00 -5.62 24.37
CA ALA A 30 8.49 -5.94 23.03
C ALA A 30 9.55 -7.05 22.99
N ARG A 31 10.04 -7.50 24.16
CA ARG A 31 11.09 -8.51 24.24
C ARG A 31 10.50 -9.90 23.99
N PRO A 32 11.12 -10.73 23.12
CA PRO A 32 10.71 -12.12 22.98
C PRO A 32 10.76 -12.85 24.33
N GLY A 33 9.69 -13.55 24.68
CA GLY A 33 9.48 -14.21 25.95
C GLY A 33 8.72 -13.38 26.99
N ASP A 34 8.60 -12.07 26.78
CA ASP A 34 7.86 -11.14 27.63
C ASP A 34 6.64 -10.52 26.89
N GLN A 35 6.36 -10.95 25.64
CA GLN A 35 5.26 -10.38 24.87
C GLN A 35 3.91 -10.92 25.36
N LEU A 36 2.85 -10.12 25.16
CA LEU A 36 1.49 -10.53 25.52
C LEU A 36 1.11 -11.89 24.91
N LEU A 37 1.52 -12.12 23.66
CA LEU A 37 1.27 -13.37 22.95
C LEU A 37 2.09 -14.56 23.49
N ASP A 38 3.25 -14.32 24.11
CA ASP A 38 4.07 -15.40 24.66
C ASP A 38 3.41 -16.03 25.90
N HIS A 39 2.65 -15.23 26.66
CA HIS A 39 2.02 -15.65 27.91
C HIS A 39 0.53 -15.97 27.79
N TYR A 40 -0.19 -15.27 26.89
CA TYR A 40 -1.66 -15.25 26.89
C TYR A 40 -2.26 -15.55 25.50
N ALA A 41 -1.54 -16.26 24.64
CA ALA A 41 -2.03 -16.64 23.31
C ALA A 41 -3.40 -17.35 23.35
N ASP A 42 -3.67 -18.14 24.39
CA ASP A 42 -4.93 -18.86 24.60
C ASP A 42 -6.11 -17.94 24.96
N ARG A 43 -5.84 -16.71 25.42
CA ARG A 43 -6.85 -15.71 25.83
C ARG A 43 -7.08 -14.63 24.75
N LEU A 44 -6.34 -14.70 23.65
CA LEU A 44 -6.38 -13.77 22.53
C LEU A 44 -6.98 -14.47 21.30
N HIS A 45 -8.08 -13.94 20.79
CA HIS A 45 -8.79 -14.54 19.66
C HIS A 45 -9.04 -13.55 18.54
N PHE A 46 -8.91 -14.03 17.30
CA PHE A 46 -9.16 -13.27 16.07
C PHE A 46 -10.20 -14.00 15.22
N ASP A 47 -11.36 -13.40 15.02
CA ASP A 47 -12.46 -13.95 14.22
C ASP A 47 -12.41 -13.40 12.78
N GLU A 48 -11.50 -13.99 12.01
CA GLU A 48 -11.15 -13.58 10.64
C GLU A 48 -11.82 -14.43 9.54
N ARG A 49 -13.02 -14.96 9.79
CA ARG A 49 -13.74 -15.75 8.76
C ARG A 49 -13.78 -15.05 7.40
N ASP A 50 -13.86 -15.86 6.35
CA ASP A 50 -13.75 -15.42 4.96
C ASP A 50 -14.59 -14.15 4.66
N PRO A 51 -13.94 -13.04 4.24
CA PRO A 51 -14.62 -11.78 3.94
C PRO A 51 -15.52 -11.85 2.69
N THR A 52 -15.39 -12.90 1.87
CA THR A 52 -16.19 -13.08 0.64
C THR A 52 -17.59 -13.63 0.91
N GLN A 53 -17.84 -14.17 2.11
CA GLN A 53 -19.15 -14.66 2.52
C GLN A 53 -19.98 -13.54 3.14
N ASP A 54 -21.31 -13.64 3.03
CA ASP A 54 -22.21 -12.73 3.75
C ASP A 54 -22.07 -12.98 5.27
N ARG A 55 -21.30 -12.10 5.93
CA ARG A 55 -21.02 -12.18 7.37
C ARG A 55 -22.18 -11.69 8.23
N ARG A 56 -23.20 -11.01 7.68
CA ARG A 56 -24.24 -10.37 8.48
C ARG A 56 -25.00 -11.35 9.38
N PRO A 57 -25.53 -12.49 8.90
CA PRO A 57 -26.27 -13.43 9.76
C PRO A 57 -25.43 -13.94 10.93
N TYR A 58 -24.15 -14.21 10.66
CA TYR A 58 -23.21 -14.65 11.69
C TYR A 58 -22.93 -13.54 12.73
N LEU A 59 -22.68 -12.31 12.28
CA LEU A 59 -22.43 -11.18 13.17
C LEU A 59 -23.68 -10.88 14.03
N ASP A 60 -24.88 -10.97 13.46
CA ASP A 60 -26.15 -10.79 14.17
C ASP A 60 -26.33 -11.85 15.28
N GLU A 61 -26.03 -13.12 14.98
CA GLU A 61 -26.06 -14.20 15.98
C GLU A 61 -25.00 -13.99 17.07
N LEU A 62 -23.78 -13.62 16.66
CA LEU A 62 -22.66 -13.40 17.57
C LEU A 62 -22.95 -12.27 18.54
N ILE A 63 -23.44 -11.12 18.05
CA ILE A 63 -23.77 -9.98 18.92
C ILE A 63 -24.98 -10.28 19.80
N ALA A 64 -25.96 -11.05 19.33
CA ALA A 64 -27.10 -11.44 20.16
C ALA A 64 -26.64 -12.29 21.36
N LYS A 65 -25.76 -13.27 21.13
CA LYS A 65 -25.16 -14.08 22.21
C LYS A 65 -24.33 -13.22 23.16
N ALA A 66 -23.49 -12.35 22.61
CA ALA A 66 -22.62 -11.49 23.40
C ALA A 66 -23.40 -10.45 24.22
N ARG A 67 -24.54 -9.96 23.71
CA ARG A 67 -25.45 -9.06 24.45
C ARG A 67 -26.21 -9.80 25.57
N ALA A 68 -26.43 -11.10 25.44
CA ALA A 68 -27.10 -11.90 26.46
C ALA A 68 -26.17 -12.26 27.64
N ASP A 69 -24.85 -12.24 27.43
CA ASP A 69 -23.87 -12.54 28.47
C ASP A 69 -23.55 -11.29 29.32
N PRO A 70 -23.88 -11.28 30.63
CA PRO A 70 -23.60 -10.15 31.50
C PRO A 70 -22.11 -9.94 31.79
N LEU A 71 -21.23 -10.88 31.43
CA LEU A 71 -19.78 -10.78 31.62
C LEU A 71 -19.05 -10.31 30.36
N THR A 72 -19.78 -10.13 29.25
CA THR A 72 -19.22 -9.64 28.00
C THR A 72 -19.37 -8.12 27.86
N VAL A 73 -18.28 -7.46 27.47
CA VAL A 73 -18.23 -6.05 27.06
C VAL A 73 -18.00 -5.99 25.56
N LEU A 74 -18.83 -5.23 24.86
CA LEU A 74 -18.72 -5.01 23.43
C LEU A 74 -18.05 -3.66 23.19
N ALA A 75 -17.11 -3.63 22.26
CA ALA A 75 -16.41 -2.44 21.84
C ALA A 75 -16.52 -2.31 20.32
N ALA A 76 -17.02 -1.18 19.84
CA ALA A 76 -17.03 -0.84 18.43
C ALA A 76 -16.02 0.28 18.16
N THR A 77 -15.21 0.13 17.11
CA THR A 77 -14.11 1.04 16.81
C THR A 77 -14.08 1.41 15.33
N ASP A 78 -13.72 2.64 15.01
CA ASP A 78 -13.48 3.08 13.63
C ASP A 78 -12.50 4.26 13.62
N GLY A 79 -11.61 4.27 12.63
CA GLY A 79 -10.69 5.35 12.31
C GLY A 79 -11.11 6.06 11.03
N SER A 80 -11.12 7.40 11.04
CA SER A 80 -11.46 8.18 9.84
C SER A 80 -10.34 9.13 9.47
N VAL A 81 -9.88 9.02 8.22
CA VAL A 81 -8.96 9.97 7.60
C VAL A 81 -9.70 10.76 6.52
N PRO A 82 -9.82 12.09 6.67
CA PRO A 82 -10.43 12.93 5.66
C PRO A 82 -9.64 12.92 4.34
N GLN A 83 -10.34 12.97 3.20
CA GLN A 83 -9.70 13.13 1.89
C GLN A 83 -8.96 14.46 1.71
N SER A 84 -9.36 15.48 2.47
CA SER A 84 -8.75 16.81 2.40
C SER A 84 -7.68 16.97 3.48
N ASN A 85 -6.47 17.33 3.06
CA ASN A 85 -5.30 17.60 3.93
C ASN A 85 -5.50 18.80 4.89
N GLN A 86 -6.64 19.50 4.79
CA GLN A 86 -7.03 20.57 5.72
C GLN A 86 -7.60 20.04 7.03
N TYR A 87 -8.01 18.78 7.07
CA TYR A 87 -8.60 18.14 8.24
C TYR A 87 -7.67 17.08 8.82
N GLN A 88 -7.81 16.87 10.11
CA GLN A 88 -7.07 15.86 10.87
C GLN A 88 -7.86 14.55 10.88
N ALA A 89 -7.14 13.44 10.96
CA ALA A 89 -7.70 12.13 11.24
C ALA A 89 -8.39 12.11 12.61
N ALA A 90 -9.36 11.22 12.76
CA ALA A 90 -10.12 11.02 13.98
C ALA A 90 -10.31 9.54 14.25
N LEU A 91 -10.63 9.22 15.49
CA LEU A 91 -11.01 7.87 15.93
C LEU A 91 -12.32 7.93 16.71
N ALA A 92 -13.03 6.81 16.76
CA ALA A 92 -14.11 6.58 17.70
C ALA A 92 -13.96 5.22 18.40
N ALA A 93 -14.40 5.19 19.64
CA ALA A 93 -14.64 3.96 20.39
C ALA A 93 -15.97 4.08 21.14
N ILE A 94 -16.81 3.05 21.02
CA ILE A 94 -18.10 2.95 21.71
C ILE A 94 -18.15 1.63 22.46
N ILE A 95 -18.43 1.68 23.76
CA ILE A 95 -18.45 0.54 24.68
C ILE A 95 -19.88 0.26 25.10
N TYR A 96 -20.31 -0.99 25.00
CA TYR A 96 -21.62 -1.47 25.40
C TYR A 96 -21.50 -2.64 26.38
N LYS A 97 -22.55 -2.82 27.18
CA LYS A 97 -22.80 -4.02 27.97
C LYS A 97 -24.26 -4.41 27.82
N GLY A 98 -24.49 -5.60 27.25
CA GLY A 98 -25.79 -5.91 26.65
C GLY A 98 -26.19 -4.85 25.61
N HIS A 99 -27.41 -4.35 25.70
CA HIS A 99 -27.91 -3.28 24.85
C HIS A 99 -27.58 -1.87 25.34
N ARG A 100 -26.96 -1.73 26.52
CA ARG A 100 -26.69 -0.42 27.14
C ARG A 100 -25.33 0.11 26.70
N GLU A 101 -25.31 1.29 26.10
CA GLU A 101 -24.08 2.07 25.91
C GLU A 101 -23.53 2.49 27.28
N LEU A 102 -22.28 2.12 27.57
CA LEU A 102 -21.57 2.50 28.78
C LEU A 102 -20.73 3.76 28.59
N LYS A 103 -20.09 3.87 27.42
CA LYS A 103 -19.20 4.97 27.10
C LYS A 103 -19.11 5.15 25.59
N ARG A 104 -19.09 6.40 25.15
CA ARG A 104 -18.81 6.78 23.77
C ARG A 104 -17.74 7.86 23.80
N THR A 105 -16.72 7.72 22.96
CA THR A 105 -15.65 8.71 22.85
C THR A 105 -15.17 8.85 21.42
N ARG A 106 -14.67 10.04 21.09
CA ARG A 106 -13.97 10.33 19.83
C ARG A 106 -12.88 11.35 20.08
N TYR A 107 -11.76 11.18 19.40
CA TYR A 107 -10.60 12.07 19.51
C TYR A 107 -10.04 12.40 18.14
N VAL A 108 -9.39 13.55 18.06
CA VAL A 108 -8.57 13.92 16.90
C VAL A 108 -7.21 13.25 17.05
N SER A 109 -6.74 12.58 16.00
CA SER A 109 -5.48 11.82 15.99
C SER A 109 -4.34 12.53 15.25
N GLY A 110 -4.58 13.74 14.74
CA GLY A 110 -3.57 14.48 13.98
C GLY A 110 -3.50 14.09 12.50
N ARG A 111 -2.32 14.20 11.91
CA ARG A 111 -1.97 13.73 10.57
C ARG A 111 -1.38 12.34 10.68
N VAL A 112 -2.26 11.35 10.59
CA VAL A 112 -1.92 9.94 10.63
C VAL A 112 -2.52 9.21 9.44
N THR A 113 -1.98 8.04 9.11
CA THR A 113 -2.55 7.21 8.05
C THR A 113 -3.86 6.56 8.51
N ALA A 114 -4.65 6.04 7.57
CA ALA A 114 -5.87 5.30 7.92
C ALA A 114 -5.57 4.11 8.86
N PRO A 115 -4.55 3.27 8.56
CA PRO A 115 -4.13 2.22 9.48
C PRO A 115 -3.78 2.71 10.90
N ASP A 116 -3.10 3.84 11.04
CA ASP A 116 -2.74 4.38 12.36
C ASP A 116 -3.97 4.90 13.13
N ALA A 117 -4.92 5.51 12.43
CA ALA A 117 -6.18 5.95 13.02
C ALA A 117 -6.99 4.76 13.54
N GLU A 118 -7.06 3.67 12.77
CA GLU A 118 -7.70 2.41 13.20
C GLU A 118 -7.00 1.79 14.41
N LEU A 119 -5.67 1.74 14.40
CA LEU A 119 -4.90 1.22 15.53
C LEU A 119 -5.16 2.03 16.81
N ASN A 120 -5.22 3.34 16.70
CA ASN A 120 -5.56 4.21 17.83
C ASN A 120 -7.01 3.99 18.31
N ALA A 121 -7.96 3.78 17.38
CA ALA A 121 -9.35 3.45 17.71
C ALA A 121 -9.45 2.15 18.54
N ILE A 122 -8.75 1.10 18.10
CA ILE A 122 -8.64 -0.18 18.80
C ILE A 122 -8.02 0.02 20.18
N SER A 123 -6.88 0.73 20.27
CA SER A 123 -6.20 1.01 21.53
C SER A 123 -7.09 1.76 22.52
N CYS A 124 -7.82 2.78 22.05
CA CYS A 124 -8.78 3.51 22.85
C CYS A 124 -9.88 2.60 23.40
N ALA A 125 -10.43 1.72 22.56
CA ALA A 125 -11.52 0.84 22.94
C ALA A 125 -11.09 -0.22 23.96
N VAL A 126 -9.94 -0.86 23.76
CA VAL A 126 -9.38 -1.83 24.72
C VAL A 126 -9.15 -1.16 26.07
N ARG A 127 -8.50 0.00 26.11
CA ARG A 127 -8.26 0.76 27.35
C ARG A 127 -9.54 1.16 28.09
N LEU A 128 -10.64 1.38 27.36
CA LEU A 128 -11.94 1.64 27.96
C LEU A 128 -12.61 0.35 28.44
N ALA A 129 -12.50 -0.74 27.68
CA ALA A 129 -13.13 -2.03 27.97
C ALA A 129 -12.54 -2.69 29.23
N VAL A 130 -11.22 -2.71 29.39
CA VAL A 130 -10.56 -3.32 30.57
C VAL A 130 -10.93 -2.64 31.90
N LYS A 131 -11.45 -1.41 31.85
CA LYS A 131 -11.90 -0.65 33.03
C LYS A 131 -13.34 -0.94 33.43
N GLN A 132 -14.06 -1.76 32.66
CA GLN A 132 -15.45 -2.06 32.96
C GLN A 132 -15.56 -3.12 34.06
N ALA A 133 -16.36 -2.84 35.07
CA ALA A 133 -16.59 -3.78 36.17
C ALA A 133 -17.34 -5.04 35.68
N ASN A 134 -17.01 -6.19 36.30
CA ASN A 134 -17.60 -7.50 36.01
C ASN A 134 -17.53 -7.83 34.51
N CYS A 135 -16.34 -7.73 33.92
CA CYS A 135 -16.07 -8.06 32.53
C CYS A 135 -15.06 -9.21 32.50
N GLN A 136 -15.45 -10.34 31.92
CA GLN A 136 -14.55 -11.47 31.65
C GLN A 136 -14.24 -11.62 30.15
N HIS A 137 -15.09 -11.09 29.28
CA HIS A 137 -14.87 -11.18 27.84
C HIS A 137 -14.99 -9.80 27.20
N ILE A 138 -13.96 -9.37 26.49
CA ILE A 138 -14.00 -8.17 25.65
C ILE A 138 -14.16 -8.60 24.19
N MET A 139 -15.15 -8.06 23.49
CA MET A 139 -15.32 -8.27 22.06
C MET A 139 -15.15 -6.95 21.31
N VAL A 140 -14.11 -6.84 20.49
CA VAL A 140 -13.79 -5.63 19.72
C VAL A 140 -14.19 -5.84 18.26
N PHE A 141 -15.16 -5.06 17.78
CA PHE A 141 -15.64 -5.07 16.40
C PHE A 141 -14.93 -3.97 15.61
N THR A 142 -14.19 -4.39 14.59
CA THR A 142 -13.37 -3.51 13.73
C THR A 142 -13.36 -4.04 12.30
N ASP A 143 -13.23 -3.15 11.33
CA ASP A 143 -12.98 -3.50 9.93
C ASP A 143 -11.49 -3.67 9.59
N SER A 144 -10.61 -3.50 10.56
CA SER A 144 -9.17 -3.47 10.37
C SER A 144 -8.47 -4.57 11.15
N MET A 145 -8.65 -5.81 10.68
CA MET A 145 -8.07 -6.97 11.37
C MET A 145 -6.53 -6.97 11.37
N GLY A 146 -5.91 -6.45 10.31
CA GLY A 146 -4.47 -6.23 10.29
C GLY A 146 -3.99 -5.22 11.35
N ARG A 147 -4.87 -4.34 11.84
CA ARG A 147 -4.59 -3.45 12.98
C ARG A 147 -4.92 -4.09 14.32
N ALA A 148 -5.91 -4.98 14.38
CA ALA A 148 -6.14 -5.80 15.56
C ALA A 148 -4.92 -6.67 15.90
N HIS A 149 -4.33 -7.35 14.90
CA HIS A 149 -3.04 -8.05 15.08
C HIS A 149 -1.94 -7.10 15.53
N ARG A 150 -1.85 -5.95 14.86
CA ARG A 150 -0.83 -4.95 15.19
C ARG A 150 -0.97 -4.42 16.61
N ALA A 151 -2.19 -4.31 17.13
CA ALA A 151 -2.46 -3.79 18.46
C ALA A 151 -1.87 -4.66 19.58
N VAL A 152 -1.68 -5.96 19.33
CA VAL A 152 -1.07 -6.89 20.30
C VAL A 152 0.37 -7.26 19.94
N ASP A 153 0.94 -6.60 18.93
CA ASP A 153 2.34 -6.70 18.52
C ASP A 153 3.04 -5.39 18.91
N PRO A 154 3.82 -5.37 20.01
CA PRO A 154 4.51 -4.17 20.50
C PRO A 154 5.83 -3.85 19.76
N GLY A 155 6.13 -4.54 18.65
CA GLY A 155 7.30 -4.28 17.82
C GLY A 155 7.39 -2.84 17.28
N VAL A 156 8.53 -2.47 16.70
CA VAL A 156 8.72 -1.10 16.18
C VAL A 156 7.94 -0.91 14.87
N HIS A 157 6.90 -0.07 14.91
CA HIS A 157 6.09 0.32 13.76
C HIS A 157 5.39 1.65 14.01
N SER A 158 4.81 2.29 12.99
CA SER A 158 4.00 3.51 13.20
C SER A 158 2.76 3.20 14.05
N GLY A 159 2.48 4.06 15.02
CA GLY A 159 1.55 3.84 16.11
C GLY A 159 2.05 2.92 17.24
N GLN A 160 3.36 2.68 17.41
CA GLN A 160 3.89 1.73 18.41
C GLN A 160 3.34 2.00 19.82
N ALA A 161 3.25 3.27 20.22
CA ALA A 161 2.73 3.67 21.52
C ALA A 161 1.31 3.13 21.79
N PHE A 162 0.48 2.98 20.75
CA PHE A 162 -0.88 2.44 20.87
C PHE A 162 -0.88 0.94 21.12
N SER A 163 0.00 0.18 20.45
CA SER A 163 0.19 -1.26 20.67
C SER A 163 0.76 -1.54 22.06
N LEU A 164 1.81 -0.79 22.47
CA LEU A 164 2.36 -0.88 23.82
C LEU A 164 1.29 -0.60 24.88
N SER A 165 0.44 0.40 24.65
CA SER A 165 -0.66 0.68 25.57
C SER A 165 -1.71 -0.42 25.62
N VAL A 166 -1.94 -1.16 24.53
CA VAL A 166 -2.86 -2.31 24.51
C VAL A 166 -2.23 -3.48 25.25
N CYS A 167 -0.97 -3.82 24.95
CA CYS A 167 -0.25 -4.90 25.62
C CYS A 167 -0.21 -4.70 27.13
N ARG A 168 0.17 -3.51 27.60
CA ARG A 168 0.18 -3.15 29.04
C ARG A 168 -1.20 -3.32 29.68
N ALA A 169 -2.23 -2.75 29.04
CA ALA A 169 -3.59 -2.79 29.58
C ALA A 169 -4.18 -4.22 29.63
N LEU A 170 -3.90 -5.03 28.61
CA LEU A 170 -4.37 -6.42 28.57
C LEU A 170 -3.58 -7.32 29.51
N GLN A 171 -2.27 -7.12 29.65
CA GLN A 171 -1.46 -7.87 30.59
C GLN A 171 -1.95 -7.65 32.03
N GLU A 172 -2.07 -6.39 32.46
CA GLU A 172 -2.61 -6.05 33.79
C GLU A 172 -4.00 -6.64 34.00
N TRP A 173 -4.83 -6.68 32.95
CA TRP A 173 -6.17 -7.26 33.03
C TRP A 173 -6.12 -8.79 33.13
N PHE A 174 -5.30 -9.48 32.33
CA PHE A 174 -5.19 -10.95 32.35
C PHE A 174 -4.57 -11.49 33.64
N GLU A 175 -3.71 -10.73 34.31
CA GLU A 175 -3.12 -11.12 35.61
C GLU A 175 -4.17 -11.19 36.74
N VAL A 176 -5.33 -10.57 36.57
CA VAL A 176 -6.38 -10.51 37.61
C VAL A 176 -7.25 -11.77 37.63
N ASP A 177 -7.57 -12.36 36.49
CA ASP A 177 -8.47 -13.51 36.38
C ASP A 177 -8.10 -14.38 35.16
N ASP A 178 -8.00 -15.69 35.39
CA ASP A 178 -7.69 -16.67 34.36
C ASP A 178 -8.78 -16.83 33.28
N PHE A 179 -10.01 -16.39 33.58
CA PHE A 179 -11.12 -16.40 32.63
C PHE A 179 -11.17 -15.16 31.72
N HIS A 180 -10.33 -14.15 31.97
CA HIS A 180 -10.29 -12.97 31.13
C HIS A 180 -9.82 -13.31 29.71
N ARG A 181 -10.60 -12.91 28.71
CA ARG A 181 -10.27 -13.13 27.30
C ARG A 181 -10.73 -11.98 26.42
N ILE A 182 -10.06 -11.79 25.30
CA ILE A 182 -10.43 -10.80 24.28
C ILE A 182 -10.61 -11.45 22.92
N THR A 183 -11.60 -10.99 22.17
CA THR A 183 -11.86 -11.41 20.79
C THR A 183 -11.98 -10.20 19.88
N PHE A 184 -11.11 -10.13 18.90
CA PHE A 184 -11.22 -9.19 17.79
C PHE A 184 -12.11 -9.81 16.72
N VAL A 185 -13.17 -9.11 16.33
CA VAL A 185 -14.18 -9.56 15.38
C VAL A 185 -14.10 -8.70 14.12
N TYR A 186 -13.79 -9.33 13.00
CA TYR A 186 -13.75 -8.64 11.72
C TYR A 186 -15.16 -8.26 11.26
N VAL A 187 -15.34 -7.00 10.87
CA VAL A 187 -16.58 -6.49 10.27
C VAL A 187 -16.23 -5.84 8.93
N PRO A 188 -16.65 -6.40 7.78
CA PRO A 188 -16.42 -5.75 6.49
C PRO A 188 -16.97 -4.32 6.47
N SER A 189 -16.13 -3.32 6.14
CA SER A 189 -16.52 -1.90 6.13
C SER A 189 -17.76 -1.62 5.26
N ALA A 190 -17.88 -2.36 4.16
CA ALA A 190 -19.01 -2.26 3.22
C ALA A 190 -20.37 -2.60 3.85
N LEU A 191 -20.41 -3.41 4.92
CA LEU A 191 -21.65 -3.85 5.56
C LEU A 191 -22.31 -2.77 6.42
N ARG A 192 -21.52 -1.77 6.89
CA ARG A 192 -21.97 -0.71 7.84
C ARG A 192 -22.88 -1.27 8.94
N TRP A 193 -22.40 -2.32 9.60
CA TRP A 193 -23.22 -3.21 10.42
C TRP A 193 -23.32 -2.76 11.90
N ASP A 194 -24.53 -2.76 12.45
CA ASP A 194 -24.89 -2.53 13.88
C ASP A 194 -23.95 -1.50 14.58
N ILE A 195 -23.37 -1.87 15.73
CA ILE A 195 -22.51 -1.01 16.55
C ILE A 195 -21.26 -0.50 15.81
N HIS A 196 -20.74 -1.25 14.83
CA HIS A 196 -19.61 -0.81 14.01
C HIS A 196 -20.03 0.32 13.07
N GLY A 197 -21.21 0.21 12.45
CA GLY A 197 -21.80 1.29 11.65
C GLY A 197 -22.05 2.56 12.48
N GLU A 198 -22.42 2.42 13.76
CA GLU A 198 -22.53 3.54 14.69
C GLU A 198 -21.18 4.23 14.96
N ALA A 199 -20.12 3.45 15.21
CA ALA A 199 -18.77 3.98 15.41
C ALA A 199 -18.30 4.75 14.17
N HIS A 200 -18.50 4.17 12.99
CA HIS A 200 -18.17 4.80 11.70
C HIS A 200 -18.89 6.13 11.48
N LYS A 201 -20.21 6.15 11.73
CA LYS A 201 -20.97 7.40 11.65
C LYS A 201 -20.47 8.44 12.66
N TYR A 202 -20.18 8.01 13.88
CA TYR A 202 -19.80 8.90 14.96
C TYR A 202 -18.44 9.59 14.76
N VAL A 203 -17.47 8.87 14.16
CA VAL A 203 -16.16 9.43 13.84
C VAL A 203 -16.19 10.33 12.60
N THR A 204 -16.91 9.93 11.54
CA THR A 204 -16.94 10.66 10.26
C THR A 204 -17.64 12.03 10.35
N GLU A 205 -18.51 12.20 11.35
CA GLU A 205 -19.13 13.50 11.67
C GLU A 205 -18.13 14.53 12.25
N LEU A 206 -16.99 14.08 12.79
CA LEU A 206 -15.99 14.98 13.38
C LEU A 206 -15.08 15.60 12.30
N LYS A 207 -15.17 16.91 12.12
CA LYS A 207 -14.29 17.67 11.22
C LYS A 207 -13.38 18.61 11.98
N ALA A 208 -12.17 18.14 12.30
CA ALA A 208 -11.16 18.96 12.98
C ALA A 208 -10.16 19.53 11.96
N ARG A 209 -10.04 20.86 11.88
CA ARG A 209 -9.04 21.50 10.98
C ARG A 209 -7.63 21.37 11.53
N VAL A 210 -6.66 21.22 10.64
CA VAL A 210 -5.23 21.31 10.97
C VAL A 210 -4.89 22.75 11.41
N GLY A 211 -4.03 22.91 12.42
CA GLY A 211 -3.50 24.21 12.86
C GLY A 211 -4.23 24.91 14.01
N ARG A 212 -5.36 24.38 14.51
CA ARG A 212 -5.99 24.89 15.75
C ARG A 212 -5.39 24.32 17.03
N HIS A 213 -4.71 23.18 16.94
CA HIS A 213 -4.03 22.48 18.04
C HIS A 213 -2.72 21.87 17.53
N LYS A 214 -1.82 21.49 18.45
CA LYS A 214 -0.64 20.67 18.10
C LYS A 214 -1.15 19.45 17.32
N THR A 215 -0.65 19.29 16.10
CA THR A 215 -1.08 18.22 15.20
C THR A 215 -0.09 17.09 15.39
N ASP A 216 -0.58 15.94 15.87
CA ASP A 216 0.27 14.76 15.96
C ASP A 216 0.60 14.25 14.55
N ASN A 217 1.86 13.96 14.26
CA ASN A 217 2.29 13.39 13.00
C ASN A 217 2.89 12.00 13.26
N SER A 218 2.33 10.99 12.60
CA SER A 218 2.90 9.64 12.55
C SER A 218 4.04 9.54 11.54
N ILE A 219 4.98 8.62 11.74
CA ILE A 219 6.08 8.41 10.78
C ILE A 219 5.57 7.96 9.40
N ASP A 220 4.51 7.14 9.35
CA ASP A 220 3.96 6.66 8.09
C ASP A 220 3.20 7.76 7.34
N ALA A 221 2.59 8.74 8.04
CA ALA A 221 2.03 9.92 7.39
C ALA A 221 3.13 10.78 6.74
N LEU A 222 4.26 10.98 7.43
CA LEU A 222 5.40 11.71 6.87
C LEU A 222 5.98 10.99 5.64
N ARG A 223 6.15 9.67 5.71
CA ARG A 223 6.60 8.84 4.57
C ARG A 223 5.63 8.90 3.40
N SER A 224 4.33 8.80 3.67
CA SER A 224 3.28 8.90 2.64
C SER A 224 3.30 10.28 1.98
N GLN A 225 3.45 11.35 2.76
CA GLN A 225 3.57 12.70 2.23
C GLN A 225 4.81 12.87 1.34
N ALA A 226 5.98 12.39 1.77
CA ALA A 226 7.20 12.40 0.97
C ALA A 226 7.05 11.58 -0.32
N ALA A 227 6.46 10.38 -0.24
CA ALA A 227 6.22 9.56 -1.43
C ALA A 227 5.28 10.25 -2.44
N HIS A 228 4.26 10.96 -1.97
CA HIS A 228 3.39 11.76 -2.85
C HIS A 228 4.13 12.95 -3.46
N SER A 229 4.92 13.69 -2.69
CA SER A 229 5.72 14.82 -3.18
C SER A 229 6.72 14.39 -4.26
N VAL A 230 7.46 13.30 -4.02
CA VAL A 230 8.36 12.73 -5.04
C VAL A 230 7.60 12.27 -6.29
N LEU A 231 6.44 11.63 -6.13
CA LEU A 231 5.62 11.20 -7.27
C LEU A 231 5.10 12.40 -8.08
N ASP A 232 4.62 13.45 -7.42
CA ASP A 232 4.15 14.68 -8.08
C ASP A 232 5.30 15.38 -8.81
N SER A 233 6.48 15.43 -8.19
CA SER A 233 7.70 15.96 -8.82
C SER A 233 8.11 15.13 -10.04
N TRP A 234 8.05 13.81 -9.93
CA TRP A 234 8.36 12.90 -11.03
C TRP A 234 7.36 13.06 -12.17
N ASN A 235 6.05 13.09 -11.87
CA ASN A 235 5.00 13.31 -12.87
C ASN A 235 5.16 14.65 -13.57
N SER A 236 5.44 15.73 -12.83
CA SER A 236 5.69 17.07 -13.38
C SER A 236 6.90 17.07 -14.32
N THR A 237 8.01 16.47 -13.90
CA THR A 237 9.22 16.34 -14.73
C THR A 237 8.95 15.45 -15.94
N PHE A 238 8.19 14.37 -15.75
CA PHE A 238 7.82 13.45 -16.81
C PHE A 238 6.94 14.10 -17.88
N GLN A 239 6.26 15.23 -17.62
CA GLN A 239 5.55 16.00 -18.65
C GLN A 239 6.49 16.66 -19.67
N ASP A 240 7.76 16.89 -19.32
CA ASP A 240 8.73 17.49 -20.22
C ASP A 240 9.23 16.47 -21.27
N PRO A 241 8.98 16.69 -22.58
CA PRO A 241 9.47 15.79 -23.62
C PRO A 241 11.00 15.64 -23.63
N THR A 242 11.74 16.65 -23.17
CA THR A 242 13.21 16.58 -23.10
C THR A 242 13.68 15.64 -22.00
N TYR A 243 12.92 15.51 -20.91
CA TYR A 243 13.19 14.52 -19.86
C TYR A 243 12.85 13.10 -20.32
N ARG A 244 11.72 12.91 -21.01
CA ARG A 244 11.33 11.60 -21.55
C ARG A 244 12.30 11.10 -22.62
N GLY A 245 12.79 12.02 -23.45
CA GLY A 245 13.61 11.73 -24.62
C GLY A 245 12.77 11.53 -25.88
N SER A 246 13.39 11.77 -27.04
CA SER A 246 12.69 11.80 -28.34
C SER A 246 12.19 10.44 -28.83
N GLU A 247 12.76 9.36 -28.32
CA GLU A 247 12.42 7.98 -28.71
C GLU A 247 11.48 7.30 -27.70
N PHE A 248 11.07 8.00 -26.65
CA PHE A 248 10.16 7.45 -25.65
C PHE A 248 8.76 7.27 -26.23
N LEU A 249 8.17 6.08 -26.08
CA LEU A 249 6.83 5.80 -26.56
C LEU A 249 5.79 6.39 -25.61
N GLU A 250 5.14 7.46 -26.07
CA GLU A 250 4.05 8.11 -25.35
C GLU A 250 2.76 7.29 -25.43
N LEU A 251 2.52 6.50 -24.39
CA LEU A 251 1.26 5.78 -24.21
C LEU A 251 0.25 6.66 -23.48
N GLN A 252 -1.03 6.35 -23.66
CA GLN A 252 -2.16 7.08 -23.10
C GLN A 252 -2.90 6.27 -22.05
N GLN A 253 -3.56 6.98 -21.14
CA GLN A 253 -4.61 6.49 -20.27
C GLN A 253 -5.95 6.46 -21.01
N PRO A 254 -6.99 5.75 -20.51
CA PRO A 254 -8.30 5.69 -21.17
C PRO A 254 -8.96 7.05 -21.43
N ASP A 255 -8.62 8.08 -20.65
CA ASP A 255 -9.10 9.46 -20.81
C ASP A 255 -8.33 10.26 -21.87
N GLY A 256 -7.34 9.65 -22.53
CA GLY A 256 -6.50 10.25 -23.57
C GLY A 256 -5.28 11.01 -23.03
N GLN A 257 -5.11 11.13 -21.71
CA GLN A 257 -3.93 11.77 -21.14
C GLN A 257 -2.69 10.89 -21.27
N LEU A 258 -1.50 11.50 -21.25
CA LEU A 258 -0.24 10.77 -21.20
C LEU A 258 -0.21 9.85 -19.98
N LEU A 259 0.18 8.60 -20.20
CA LEU A 259 0.38 7.60 -19.15
C LEU A 259 1.50 8.06 -18.21
N GLN A 260 1.13 8.34 -16.97
CA GLN A 260 2.06 8.83 -15.95
C GLN A 260 2.80 7.69 -15.26
N PRO A 261 4.05 7.92 -14.84
CA PRO A 261 4.72 6.99 -13.95
C PRO A 261 4.04 6.89 -12.59
N SER A 262 4.20 5.74 -11.94
CA SER A 262 3.75 5.52 -10.57
C SER A 262 4.57 4.42 -9.93
N TYR A 263 4.70 4.45 -8.62
CA TYR A 263 5.31 3.38 -7.83
C TYR A 263 4.26 2.42 -7.25
N LEU A 264 2.99 2.82 -7.20
CA LEU A 264 1.91 2.02 -6.62
C LEU A 264 1.72 0.72 -7.42
N ASN A 265 1.74 -0.42 -6.73
CA ASN A 265 1.63 -1.75 -7.35
C ASN A 265 2.62 -1.99 -8.50
N GLY A 266 3.82 -1.41 -8.41
CA GLY A 266 4.85 -1.50 -9.45
C GLY A 266 4.65 -0.51 -10.62
N GLY A 267 3.63 0.34 -10.56
CA GLY A 267 3.32 1.29 -11.63
C GLY A 267 2.61 0.65 -12.82
N PRO A 268 2.17 1.46 -13.79
CA PRO A 268 1.29 1.00 -14.87
C PRO A 268 1.98 -0.03 -15.79
N TRP A 269 3.30 0.11 -16.01
CA TRP A 269 4.04 -0.82 -16.86
C TRP A 269 4.31 -2.17 -16.20
N LEU A 270 4.86 -2.20 -14.97
CA LEU A 270 5.20 -3.45 -14.31
C LEU A 270 3.95 -4.25 -13.94
N SER A 271 2.87 -3.58 -13.51
CA SER A 271 1.59 -4.25 -13.24
C SER A 271 0.99 -4.94 -14.48
N THR A 272 1.23 -4.39 -15.67
CA THR A 272 0.71 -4.98 -16.92
C THR A 272 1.59 -6.13 -17.44
N PHE A 273 2.91 -5.98 -17.36
CA PHE A 273 3.85 -6.86 -18.06
C PHE A 273 4.74 -7.70 -17.12
N GLY A 274 4.66 -7.49 -15.81
CA GLY A 274 5.55 -8.07 -14.81
C GLY A 274 5.43 -9.58 -14.62
N HIS A 275 4.43 -10.21 -15.25
CA HIS A 275 4.25 -11.67 -15.22
C HIS A 275 5.30 -12.43 -16.06
N SER A 276 6.03 -11.75 -16.96
CA SER A 276 7.08 -12.34 -17.79
C SER A 276 8.28 -11.40 -17.91
N ILE A 277 9.41 -11.78 -17.32
CA ILE A 277 10.66 -11.01 -17.37
C ILE A 277 11.11 -10.75 -18.82
N THR A 278 10.98 -11.76 -19.67
CA THR A 278 11.38 -11.66 -21.09
C THR A 278 10.49 -10.69 -21.85
N GLU A 279 9.18 -10.74 -21.61
CA GLU A 279 8.24 -9.81 -22.23
C GLU A 279 8.45 -8.39 -21.73
N PHE A 280 8.56 -8.21 -20.42
CA PHE A 280 8.82 -6.93 -19.80
C PHE A 280 10.10 -6.29 -20.33
N ALA A 281 11.19 -7.04 -20.46
CA ALA A 281 12.43 -6.52 -21.02
C ALA A 281 12.28 -6.00 -22.46
N ARG A 282 11.50 -6.68 -23.31
CA ARG A 282 11.22 -6.21 -24.68
C ARG A 282 10.34 -4.97 -24.68
N VAL A 283 9.33 -4.93 -23.82
CA VAL A 283 8.45 -3.78 -23.66
C VAL A 283 9.23 -2.57 -23.15
N CYS A 284 10.07 -2.73 -22.13
CA CYS A 284 10.94 -1.67 -21.63
C CYS A 284 11.79 -1.09 -22.75
N ARG A 285 12.48 -1.94 -23.53
CA ARG A 285 13.27 -1.49 -24.68
C ARG A 285 12.41 -0.74 -25.70
N CYS A 286 11.23 -1.26 -26.03
CA CYS A 286 10.29 -0.62 -26.95
C CYS A 286 9.89 0.78 -26.48
N ILE A 287 9.50 0.90 -25.21
CA ILE A 287 9.01 2.15 -24.63
C ILE A 287 10.14 3.16 -24.47
N THR A 288 11.34 2.74 -24.09
CA THR A 288 12.48 3.66 -23.91
C THR A 288 13.25 3.94 -25.20
N GLY A 289 12.87 3.33 -26.33
CA GLY A 289 13.60 3.47 -27.59
C GLY A 289 14.91 2.68 -27.67
N HIS A 290 15.27 1.91 -26.65
CA HIS A 290 16.50 1.10 -26.58
C HIS A 290 16.34 -0.30 -27.18
N THR A 291 15.62 -0.42 -28.29
CA THR A 291 15.42 -1.71 -28.96
C THR A 291 16.59 -2.04 -29.88
N PRO A 292 17.06 -3.30 -29.95
CA PRO A 292 18.17 -3.70 -30.82
C PRO A 292 17.71 -3.82 -32.28
N ILE A 293 17.45 -2.66 -32.89
CA ILE A 293 16.96 -2.51 -34.27
C ILE A 293 17.83 -1.49 -35.00
N GLY A 294 17.58 -1.30 -36.30
CA GLY A 294 18.40 -0.45 -37.15
C GLY A 294 18.63 0.98 -36.64
N ALA A 295 17.64 1.62 -36.01
CA ALA A 295 17.81 2.95 -35.40
C ALA A 295 18.83 2.96 -34.25
N TYR A 296 18.80 1.93 -33.40
CA TYR A 296 19.75 1.73 -32.31
C TYR A 296 21.15 1.43 -32.85
N TYR A 297 21.27 0.49 -33.80
CA TYR A 297 22.56 0.15 -34.41
C TYR A 297 23.23 1.36 -35.05
N ARG A 298 22.46 2.18 -35.78
CA ARG A 298 22.95 3.42 -36.36
C ARG A 298 23.40 4.43 -35.30
N CYS A 299 22.61 4.60 -34.23
CA CYS A 299 22.93 5.52 -33.14
C CYS A 299 24.25 5.14 -32.43
N PHE A 300 24.42 3.85 -32.14
CA PHE A 300 25.59 3.31 -31.45
C PHE A 300 26.73 2.86 -32.37
N LYS A 301 26.63 3.15 -33.69
CA LYS A 301 27.64 2.80 -34.71
C LYS A 301 27.99 1.30 -34.75
N ILE A 302 27.00 0.45 -34.52
CA ILE A 302 27.14 -1.01 -34.57
C ILE A 302 27.01 -1.45 -36.03
N ASN A 303 27.92 -2.32 -36.50
CA ASN A 303 27.96 -2.79 -37.87
C ASN A 303 26.91 -3.90 -38.13
N GLU A 304 25.64 -3.52 -38.10
CA GLU A 304 24.47 -4.39 -38.30
C GLU A 304 23.51 -3.73 -39.31
N PRO A 305 22.63 -4.50 -39.99
CA PRO A 305 21.69 -3.95 -40.95
C PRO A 305 20.75 -2.91 -40.32
N HIS A 306 20.70 -1.71 -40.90
CA HIS A 306 19.85 -0.60 -40.44
C HIS A 306 18.43 -0.61 -41.01
N GLY A 307 18.24 -1.21 -42.19
CA GLY A 307 16.96 -1.27 -42.87
C GLY A 307 16.00 -2.29 -42.26
N CYS A 308 14.70 -2.12 -42.52
CA CYS A 308 13.68 -3.10 -42.18
C CYS A 308 13.50 -4.11 -43.32
N THR A 309 13.02 -5.32 -43.01
CA THR A 309 12.71 -6.36 -44.01
C THR A 309 11.62 -5.94 -44.99
N CYS A 310 10.76 -4.99 -44.60
CA CYS A 310 9.73 -4.43 -45.48
C CYS A 310 10.28 -3.33 -46.43
N SER A 311 11.60 -3.32 -46.65
CA SER A 311 12.34 -2.35 -47.47
C SER A 311 12.38 -0.92 -46.95
N ALA A 312 11.99 -0.66 -45.69
CA ALA A 312 12.18 0.66 -45.10
C ALA A 312 13.67 0.94 -44.87
N ALA A 313 14.14 2.12 -45.27
CA ALA A 313 15.55 2.51 -45.17
C ALA A 313 16.10 2.51 -43.73
N LEU A 314 15.22 2.70 -42.74
CA LEU A 314 15.56 2.65 -41.33
C LEU A 314 14.49 1.91 -40.54
N GLN A 315 14.91 0.94 -39.74
CA GLN A 315 14.06 0.24 -38.77
C GLN A 315 14.06 0.99 -37.43
N SER A 316 13.02 1.77 -37.14
CA SER A 316 12.77 2.43 -35.84
C SER A 316 11.57 1.81 -35.10
N CYS A 317 11.45 2.08 -33.80
CA CYS A 317 10.26 1.68 -33.02
C CYS A 317 8.99 2.26 -33.67
N GLN A 318 9.03 3.55 -34.04
CA GLN A 318 7.91 4.20 -34.73
C GLN A 318 7.56 3.52 -36.06
N HIS A 319 8.57 3.11 -36.85
CA HIS A 319 8.32 2.36 -38.08
C HIS A 319 7.66 1.01 -37.78
N ILE A 320 8.22 0.24 -36.84
CA ILE A 320 7.72 -1.11 -36.48
C ILE A 320 6.28 -1.06 -35.98
N LEU A 321 5.95 -0.11 -35.09
CA LEU A 321 4.64 -0.02 -34.45
C LEU A 321 3.57 0.58 -35.35
N PHE A 322 3.93 1.53 -36.24
CA PHE A 322 2.94 2.34 -36.96
C PHE A 322 2.98 2.21 -38.48
N ARG A 323 3.98 1.55 -39.10
CA ARG A 323 4.14 1.59 -40.57
C ARG A 323 4.63 0.30 -41.20
N CYS A 324 5.19 -0.63 -40.43
CA CYS A 324 5.82 -1.82 -40.97
C CYS A 324 4.77 -2.80 -41.51
N ARG A 325 4.91 -3.17 -42.79
CA ARG A 325 3.99 -4.12 -43.45
C ARG A 325 4.22 -5.57 -43.03
N ASP A 326 5.44 -5.88 -42.59
CA ASP A 326 5.84 -7.22 -42.17
C ASP A 326 5.50 -7.52 -40.71
N ARG A 327 5.00 -6.52 -39.97
CA ARG A 327 4.61 -6.67 -38.56
C ARG A 327 3.12 -6.48 -38.45
N TYR A 328 2.45 -7.53 -38.02
CA TYR A 328 1.00 -7.50 -37.86
C TYR A 328 0.64 -6.62 -36.65
N SER A 329 -0.22 -5.63 -36.89
CA SER A 329 -0.87 -4.87 -35.83
C SER A 329 -2.34 -4.68 -36.18
N VAL A 330 -3.24 -5.06 -35.26
CA VAL A 330 -4.69 -4.86 -35.42
C VAL A 330 -5.03 -3.37 -35.36
N HIS A 331 -4.35 -2.62 -34.49
CA HIS A 331 -4.52 -1.18 -34.28
C HIS A 331 -3.18 -0.50 -33.99
N TYR A 332 -3.13 0.83 -34.09
CA TYR A 332 -1.97 1.62 -33.65
C TYR A 332 -1.90 1.63 -32.13
N PRO A 333 -0.77 1.24 -31.52
CA PRO A 333 -0.71 1.11 -30.07
C PRO A 333 -0.73 2.48 -29.41
N ARG A 334 -1.80 2.77 -28.68
CA ARG A 334 -1.98 3.98 -27.88
C ARG A 334 -2.02 3.66 -26.40
N PHE A 335 -2.54 2.49 -26.03
CA PHE A 335 -2.69 2.05 -24.65
C PHE A 335 -1.74 0.88 -24.35
N LEU A 336 -1.48 0.61 -23.07
CA LEU A 336 -0.66 -0.54 -22.66
C LEU A 336 -1.20 -1.88 -23.18
N GLY A 337 -2.53 -2.03 -23.21
CA GLY A 337 -3.19 -3.22 -23.76
C GLY A 337 -2.89 -3.44 -25.23
N ASP A 338 -2.73 -2.37 -26.02
CA ASP A 338 -2.37 -2.49 -27.43
C ASP A 338 -0.93 -2.98 -27.60
N ILE A 339 -0.02 -2.52 -26.74
CA ILE A 339 1.37 -3.01 -26.72
C ILE A 339 1.40 -4.48 -26.33
N ALA A 340 0.62 -4.90 -25.33
CA ALA A 340 0.51 -6.30 -24.95
C ALA A 340 0.01 -7.17 -26.11
N ALA A 341 -1.04 -6.72 -26.80
CA ALA A 341 -1.53 -7.40 -27.99
C ALA A 341 -0.45 -7.48 -29.09
N PHE A 342 0.22 -6.35 -29.39
CA PHE A 342 1.27 -6.30 -30.39
C PHE A 342 2.42 -7.27 -30.09
N MET A 343 2.90 -7.32 -28.85
CA MET A 343 3.98 -8.22 -28.41
C MET A 343 3.56 -9.69 -28.53
N LYS A 344 2.30 -10.01 -28.23
CA LYS A 344 1.74 -11.37 -28.38
C LYS A 344 1.74 -11.83 -29.83
N TYR A 345 1.36 -10.96 -30.77
CA TYR A 345 1.37 -11.27 -32.20
C TYR A 345 2.78 -11.26 -32.81
N ASN A 346 3.74 -10.59 -32.19
CA ASN A 346 5.09 -10.43 -32.69
C ASN A 346 6.13 -10.94 -31.66
N PRO A 347 6.20 -12.25 -31.37
CA PRO A 347 6.92 -12.78 -30.22
C PRO A 347 8.46 -12.63 -30.27
N THR A 348 9.02 -12.17 -31.39
CA THR A 348 10.48 -11.96 -31.54
C THR A 348 10.86 -10.48 -31.62
N VAL A 349 9.88 -9.57 -31.67
CA VAL A 349 10.14 -8.14 -31.87
C VAL A 349 10.79 -7.51 -30.64
N PHE A 350 11.70 -6.56 -30.86
CA PHE A 350 12.41 -5.81 -29.81
C PHE A 350 13.24 -6.66 -28.83
N GLY A 351 13.50 -7.93 -29.17
CA GLY A 351 14.46 -8.81 -28.51
C GLY A 351 15.84 -8.77 -29.18
N PHE A 352 16.88 -9.14 -28.45
CA PHE A 352 18.27 -9.23 -28.97
C PHE A 352 18.51 -10.43 -29.90
N ASN A 353 17.49 -11.24 -30.19
CA ASN A 353 17.66 -12.46 -30.98
C ASN A 353 17.08 -12.27 -32.39
N ARG A 354 17.99 -12.15 -33.36
CA ARG A 354 17.75 -12.79 -34.64
C ARG A 354 18.13 -14.27 -34.45
N ASP A 355 17.12 -15.13 -34.58
CA ASP A 355 17.15 -16.59 -34.65
C ASP A 355 16.81 -17.40 -33.36
N PRO A 356 15.88 -18.38 -33.42
CA PRO A 356 15.64 -19.37 -32.35
C PRO A 356 16.78 -20.39 -32.19
N SER A 357 17.66 -20.53 -33.19
CA SER A 357 18.92 -21.28 -33.13
C SER A 357 20.04 -20.36 -32.66
N GLY A 358 20.47 -20.53 -31.40
CA GLY A 358 21.30 -19.56 -30.70
C GLY A 358 22.63 -19.22 -31.38
N VAL A 359 22.90 -17.92 -31.49
CA VAL A 359 24.27 -17.36 -31.59
C VAL A 359 24.45 -16.12 -30.69
N GLY A 360 23.37 -15.55 -30.14
CA GLY A 360 23.44 -14.31 -29.33
C GLY A 360 23.88 -14.47 -27.86
N GLN A 361 24.09 -15.70 -27.36
CA GLN A 361 24.51 -15.90 -25.96
C GLN A 361 26.02 -15.67 -25.72
N SER A 362 26.85 -15.65 -26.76
CA SER A 362 28.31 -15.66 -26.59
C SER A 362 28.98 -14.28 -26.45
N LEU A 363 28.30 -13.18 -26.79
CA LEU A 363 28.89 -11.83 -26.69
C LEU A 363 28.56 -11.09 -25.38
N TRP A 364 27.49 -11.48 -24.68
CA TRP A 364 27.11 -10.86 -23.40
C TRP A 364 27.77 -11.52 -22.18
N ALA A 365 28.23 -12.77 -22.29
CA ALA A 365 29.07 -13.38 -21.26
C ALA A 365 30.43 -12.67 -21.12
N GLY A 366 30.94 -12.06 -22.20
CA GLY A 366 32.20 -11.31 -22.16
C GLY A 366 32.09 -9.88 -21.61
N LEU A 367 30.91 -9.24 -21.70
CA LEU A 367 30.75 -7.86 -21.22
C LEU A 367 30.44 -7.79 -19.72
N PHE A 368 29.81 -8.83 -19.15
CA PHE A 368 29.60 -8.94 -17.69
C PHE A 368 30.91 -9.23 -16.93
N LEU A 369 31.90 -9.85 -17.57
CA LEU A 369 33.21 -10.10 -16.95
C LEU A 369 34.13 -8.87 -16.95
N LEU A 370 33.89 -7.86 -17.80
CA LEU A 370 34.72 -6.65 -17.86
C LEU A 370 34.17 -5.48 -17.01
N LEU A 371 32.95 -5.62 -16.46
CA LEU A 371 32.37 -4.64 -15.53
C LEU A 371 32.27 -5.18 -14.09
N GLY A 372 32.83 -6.37 -13.83
CA GLY A 372 32.88 -6.99 -12.50
C GLY A 372 34.02 -6.50 -11.60
N ASP A 373 34.98 -5.71 -12.12
CA ASP A 373 36.16 -5.24 -11.38
C ASP A 373 36.11 -3.74 -11.01
N LEU A 374 34.92 -3.15 -10.98
CA LEU A 374 34.70 -1.79 -10.46
C LEU A 374 33.50 -1.76 -9.52
N TRP A 375 33.62 -2.48 -8.40
CA TRP A 375 32.98 -2.18 -7.12
C TRP A 375 33.98 -2.37 -5.99
#